data_AF-A0A2E4T4F6-F1
#
_entry.id   AF-A0A2E4T4F6-F1
#
_cell.length_a   1.000
_cell.length_b   1.000
_cell.length_c   1.000
_cell.angle_alpha   90.00
_cell.angle_beta   90.00
_cell.angle_gamma   90.00
#
_symmetry.space_group_name_H-M   'P 1'
#
loop_
_entity.id
_entity.type
_entity.pdbx_description
1 polymer ?
#
loop_
_entity_poly.entity_id
_entity_poly.type
_entity_poly.pdbx_seq_one_letter_code
_entity_poly.pdbx_strand_id
1 'polypeptide(L)'
;MSGGSGPSELDSSRPPRRISFEIEGVGEWEILVPQTVYPPREDTLMLARALMSIRRSSGLAVEIGCGSGAISILLASLGWRVETCDVNPMAVAAARGNAETAGLSDAILISEGGVGEPGWNLPKDTDLLVWNLPYLDPVDEGEKLDPIEDASMLDITGGWSDLLLEEIHDSNISDDCLIVMLQRTDPPSQSKSDSWLKAGWACRTLQSLRIGEERLEAICYWKPAGGAGPIVLEECESTMDEAKKLDASSWGRVLSLNQATGRGRRNTKWETFEGSLACTWIIPFSDTEVLYPGLLQTSIGSALSSALGCNCKWPNDLVDEHGIKLGGVLIESSTSESAVRIGVGINRDSTLVDGTEVSGWLEHSSEIGLMDVFVLVDATIASLFESHPNSPRMAESELLEISWKGLANYLSRGVFIESDVGSCRVVGLGVDGRLELEASGEVSTTDDVGSLDWAIPSD
;
A
#
# COMPACT_ATOMS: atom_id res chain seq x y z
N MET A 1 14.58 26.03 -50.12
CA MET A 1 15.57 24.98 -49.84
C MET A 1 16.17 25.25 -48.48
N SER A 2 15.78 24.46 -47.48
CA SER A 2 16.54 24.20 -46.26
C SER A 2 15.95 22.90 -45.75
N GLY A 3 16.71 21.82 -45.95
CA GLY A 3 16.23 20.44 -45.93
C GLY A 3 15.68 20.03 -44.57
N GLY A 4 14.55 19.31 -44.62
CA GLY A 4 14.13 18.47 -43.52
C GLY A 4 15.14 17.33 -43.36
N SER A 5 15.69 17.20 -42.16
CA SER A 5 16.28 15.95 -41.69
C SER A 5 15.13 14.96 -41.50
N GLY A 6 15.19 13.84 -42.23
CA GLY A 6 14.27 12.71 -42.02
C GLY A 6 14.46 12.06 -40.64
N PRO A 7 13.71 10.99 -40.34
CA PRO A 7 13.89 10.24 -39.10
C PRO A 7 15.35 9.79 -39.00
N SER A 8 15.99 10.05 -37.87
CA SER A 8 17.36 9.61 -37.63
C SER A 8 17.42 8.09 -37.75
N GLU A 9 18.14 7.59 -38.75
CA GLU A 9 18.67 6.23 -38.74
C GLU A 9 19.42 6.04 -37.42
N LEU A 10 19.23 4.89 -36.74
CA LEU A 10 19.93 4.51 -35.51
C LEU A 10 21.40 4.95 -35.56
N ASP A 11 21.76 5.97 -34.77
CA ASP A 11 23.15 6.28 -34.49
C ASP A 11 23.71 5.21 -33.55
N SER A 12 23.97 4.03 -34.12
CA SER A 12 24.63 2.87 -33.52
C SER A 12 26.11 3.11 -33.19
N SER A 13 26.57 4.37 -33.20
CA SER A 13 27.97 4.74 -33.02
C SER A 13 28.37 5.05 -31.57
N ARG A 14 27.43 5.11 -30.62
CA ARG A 14 27.78 5.33 -29.21
C ARG A 14 28.21 4.02 -28.55
N PRO A 15 29.44 3.94 -28.01
CA PRO A 15 29.93 2.70 -27.42
C PRO A 15 29.15 2.33 -26.15
N PRO A 16 29.06 1.04 -25.81
CA PRO A 16 28.55 0.62 -24.51
C PRO A 16 29.38 1.27 -23.40
N ARG A 17 28.72 1.62 -22.30
CA ARG A 17 29.34 2.33 -21.18
C ARG A 17 29.55 1.40 -20.01
N ARG A 18 30.64 1.59 -19.28
CA ARG A 18 30.87 0.95 -17.98
C ARG A 18 30.46 1.91 -16.88
N ILE A 19 29.63 1.44 -15.97
CA ILE A 19 29.11 2.20 -14.84
C ILE A 19 29.47 1.43 -13.56
N SER A 20 30.02 2.10 -12.56
CA SER A 20 30.18 1.49 -11.23
C SER A 20 28.81 1.45 -10.54
N PHE A 21 28.39 0.27 -10.15
CA PHE A 21 27.22 0.02 -9.31
C PHE A 21 27.74 -0.44 -7.94
N GLU A 22 27.70 0.48 -6.97
CA GLU A 22 28.22 0.26 -5.62
C GLU A 22 27.06 0.25 -4.63
N ILE A 23 27.04 -0.78 -3.79
CA ILE A 23 26.11 -0.91 -2.67
C ILE A 23 26.92 -1.09 -1.40
N GLU A 24 26.88 -0.06 -0.54
CA GLU A 24 27.65 -0.02 0.71
C GLU A 24 27.39 -1.27 1.57
N GLY A 25 28.47 -1.92 1.98
CA GLY A 25 28.41 -3.13 2.82
C GLY A 25 28.06 -4.42 2.09
N VAL A 26 27.79 -4.38 0.77
CA VAL A 26 27.48 -5.57 -0.04
C VAL A 26 28.54 -5.82 -1.10
N GLY A 27 28.79 -4.85 -1.99
CA GLY A 27 29.74 -5.03 -3.09
C GLY A 27 29.76 -3.86 -4.08
N GLU A 28 30.77 -3.88 -4.95
CA GLU A 28 30.93 -2.96 -6.08
C GLU A 28 31.10 -3.79 -7.35
N TRP A 29 30.34 -3.44 -8.39
CA TRP A 29 30.38 -4.11 -9.69
C TRP A 29 30.53 -3.09 -10.82
N GLU A 30 31.40 -3.40 -11.77
CA GLU A 30 31.50 -2.63 -13.01
C GLU A 30 30.51 -3.21 -14.04
N ILE A 31 29.42 -2.48 -14.29
CA ILE A 31 28.31 -2.92 -15.14
C ILE A 31 28.49 -2.37 -16.56
N LEU A 32 28.54 -3.27 -17.55
CA LEU A 32 28.51 -2.91 -18.96
C LEU A 32 27.06 -2.69 -19.41
N VAL A 33 26.76 -1.47 -19.86
CA VAL A 33 25.42 -1.06 -20.28
C VAL A 33 25.42 -0.71 -21.78
N PRO A 34 24.71 -1.49 -22.62
CA PRO A 34 24.44 -1.12 -24.02
C PRO A 34 23.61 0.15 -24.15
N GLN A 35 23.62 0.78 -25.32
CA GLN A 35 22.94 2.06 -25.54
C GLN A 35 21.43 2.01 -25.29
N THR A 36 20.75 0.96 -25.75
CA THR A 36 19.29 0.78 -25.67
C THR A 36 18.83 0.15 -24.35
N VAL A 37 19.73 0.01 -23.38
CA VAL A 37 19.45 -0.60 -22.08
C VAL A 37 19.47 0.48 -21.02
N TYR A 38 18.43 0.50 -20.18
CA TYR A 38 18.35 1.45 -19.07
C TYR A 38 19.56 1.26 -18.13
N PRO A 39 20.38 2.31 -17.92
CA PRO A 39 21.53 2.22 -17.02
C PRO A 39 21.07 2.26 -15.56
N PRO A 40 21.78 1.58 -14.64
CA PRO A 40 21.58 1.77 -13.21
C PRO A 40 21.72 3.25 -12.85
N ARG A 41 20.73 3.78 -12.14
CA ARG A 41 20.63 5.20 -11.73
C ARG A 41 20.17 5.31 -10.27
N GLU A 42 19.85 6.53 -9.83
CA GLU A 42 19.42 6.84 -8.47
C GLU A 42 18.20 6.02 -8.02
N ASP A 43 17.26 5.75 -8.94
CA ASP A 43 16.09 4.88 -8.75
C ASP A 43 16.50 3.41 -8.52
N THR A 44 17.45 2.90 -9.30
CA THR A 44 18.00 1.54 -9.19
C THR A 44 18.71 1.38 -7.85
N LEU A 45 19.47 2.39 -7.43
CA LEU A 45 20.11 2.43 -6.12
C LEU A 45 19.08 2.52 -4.98
N MET A 46 17.96 3.23 -5.18
CA MET A 46 16.86 3.26 -4.21
C MET A 46 16.21 1.89 -4.07
N LEU A 47 15.89 1.22 -5.18
CA LEU A 47 15.33 -0.13 -5.18
C LEU A 47 16.30 -1.12 -4.50
N ALA A 48 17.59 -1.03 -4.81
CA ALA A 48 18.62 -1.82 -4.16
C ALA A 48 18.61 -1.66 -2.63
N ARG A 49 18.57 -0.41 -2.12
CA ARG A 49 18.46 -0.13 -0.68
C ARG A 49 17.18 -0.67 -0.07
N ALA A 50 16.06 -0.58 -0.79
CA ALA A 50 14.79 -1.16 -0.35
C ALA A 50 14.89 -2.68 -0.20
N LEU A 51 15.47 -3.37 -1.19
CA LEU A 51 15.65 -4.82 -1.17
C LEU A 51 16.60 -5.27 -0.05
N MET A 52 17.61 -4.48 0.30
CA MET A 52 18.49 -4.77 1.44
C MET A 52 17.79 -4.64 2.80
N SER A 53 16.70 -3.89 2.89
CA SER A 53 15.93 -3.76 4.14
C SER A 53 15.08 -5.00 4.46
N ILE A 54 14.93 -5.89 3.48
CA ILE A 54 14.21 -7.15 3.60
C ILE A 54 15.07 -8.17 4.35
N ARG A 55 14.51 -8.87 5.34
CA ARG A 55 15.25 -9.82 6.18
C ARG A 55 15.57 -11.14 5.50
N ARG A 56 14.76 -11.54 4.51
CA ARG A 56 14.95 -12.78 3.75
C ARG A 56 16.06 -12.61 2.71
N SER A 57 16.93 -13.59 2.62
CA SER A 57 18.09 -13.58 1.70
C SER A 57 18.29 -14.92 0.98
N SER A 58 17.24 -15.75 0.91
CA SER A 58 17.28 -17.07 0.27
C SER A 58 15.90 -17.47 -0.20
N GLY A 59 15.85 -18.26 -1.27
CA GLY A 59 14.63 -18.57 -1.99
C GLY A 59 14.79 -18.30 -3.48
N LEU A 60 13.67 -18.28 -4.21
CA LEU A 60 13.60 -17.82 -5.59
C LEU A 60 13.15 -16.36 -5.63
N ALA A 61 14.02 -15.48 -6.11
CA ALA A 61 13.67 -14.12 -6.49
C ALA A 61 13.44 -14.04 -8.00
N VAL A 62 12.34 -13.44 -8.42
CA VAL A 62 12.02 -13.16 -9.81
C VAL A 62 12.14 -11.65 -10.04
N GLU A 63 12.97 -11.22 -10.98
CA GLU A 63 13.05 -9.83 -11.42
C GLU A 63 12.39 -9.67 -12.80
N ILE A 64 11.39 -8.80 -12.90
CA ILE A 64 10.81 -8.40 -14.19
C ILE A 64 11.60 -7.21 -14.74
N GLY A 65 12.10 -7.33 -15.96
CA GLY A 65 12.88 -6.29 -16.64
C GLY A 65 14.32 -6.25 -16.14
N CYS A 66 15.13 -7.25 -16.52
CA CYS A 66 16.51 -7.39 -16.02
C CYS A 66 17.39 -6.16 -16.31
N GLY A 67 17.09 -5.40 -17.38
CA GLY A 67 17.91 -4.27 -17.81
C GLY A 67 19.37 -4.67 -17.97
N SER A 68 20.27 -4.00 -17.26
CA SER A 68 21.70 -4.33 -17.26
C SER A 68 22.09 -5.50 -16.33
N GLY A 69 21.16 -6.03 -15.55
CA GLY A 69 21.36 -7.11 -14.57
C GLY A 69 21.81 -6.64 -13.19
N ALA A 70 21.81 -5.33 -12.90
CA ALA A 70 22.33 -4.80 -11.65
C ALA A 70 21.57 -5.29 -10.39
N ILE A 71 20.23 -5.31 -10.43
CA ILE A 71 19.41 -5.81 -9.32
C ILE A 71 19.51 -7.33 -9.21
N SER A 72 19.49 -8.06 -10.33
CA SER A 72 19.76 -9.51 -10.37
C SER A 72 21.09 -9.87 -9.71
N ILE A 73 22.16 -9.14 -10.02
CA ILE A 73 23.50 -9.33 -9.41
C ILE A 73 23.45 -9.07 -7.91
N LEU A 74 22.80 -7.98 -7.49
CA LEU A 74 22.60 -7.68 -6.07
C LEU A 74 21.87 -8.82 -5.35
N LEU A 75 20.71 -9.25 -5.85
CA LEU A 75 19.93 -10.33 -5.25
C LEU A 75 20.74 -11.63 -5.16
N ALA A 76 21.42 -12.03 -6.23
CA ALA A 76 22.27 -13.21 -6.22
C ALA A 76 23.43 -13.08 -5.21
N SER A 77 24.03 -11.90 -5.08
CA SER A 77 25.09 -11.63 -4.09
C SER A 77 24.60 -11.73 -2.64
N LEU A 78 23.31 -11.47 -2.41
CA LEU A 78 22.65 -11.62 -1.11
C LEU A 78 22.25 -13.08 -0.81
N GLY A 79 22.37 -14.00 -1.77
CA GLY A 79 22.11 -15.43 -1.60
C GLY A 79 20.82 -15.94 -2.24
N TRP A 80 20.13 -15.12 -3.04
CA TRP A 80 18.95 -15.56 -3.80
C TRP A 80 19.33 -16.41 -5.01
N ARG A 81 18.49 -17.39 -5.34
CA ARG A 81 18.40 -17.86 -6.74
C ARG A 81 17.57 -16.84 -7.49
N VAL A 82 18.05 -16.37 -8.62
CA VAL A 82 17.39 -15.31 -9.39
C VAL A 82 16.92 -15.86 -10.72
N GLU A 83 15.65 -15.64 -11.03
CA GLU A 83 15.10 -15.74 -12.37
C GLU A 83 14.77 -14.34 -12.86
N THR A 84 15.16 -14.00 -14.09
CA THR A 84 14.83 -12.68 -14.63
C THR A 84 14.57 -12.76 -16.13
N CYS A 85 13.75 -11.82 -16.60
CA CYS A 85 13.42 -11.70 -18.00
C CYS A 85 13.46 -10.23 -18.45
N ASP A 86 13.67 -10.03 -19.74
CA ASP A 86 13.51 -8.72 -20.37
C ASP A 86 13.02 -8.91 -21.81
N VAL A 87 12.16 -8.00 -22.27
CA VAL A 87 11.68 -7.98 -23.66
C VAL A 87 12.76 -7.48 -24.63
N ASN A 88 13.77 -6.76 -24.10
CA ASN A 88 14.91 -6.27 -24.87
C ASN A 88 16.03 -7.34 -24.91
N PRO A 89 16.33 -7.95 -26.07
CA PRO A 89 17.40 -8.94 -26.17
C PRO A 89 18.79 -8.37 -25.85
N MET A 90 18.99 -7.06 -25.99
CA MET A 90 20.25 -6.41 -25.58
C MET A 90 20.39 -6.32 -24.06
N ALA A 91 19.28 -6.17 -23.33
CA ALA A 91 19.25 -6.21 -21.87
C ALA A 91 19.60 -7.62 -21.38
N VAL A 92 18.97 -8.65 -21.96
CA VAL A 92 19.29 -10.06 -21.69
C VAL A 92 20.77 -10.38 -21.94
N ALA A 93 21.32 -9.93 -23.07
CA ALA A 93 22.74 -10.13 -23.37
C ALA A 93 23.66 -9.39 -22.38
N ALA A 94 23.31 -8.17 -21.99
CA ALA A 94 24.06 -7.38 -21.01
C ALA A 94 24.04 -8.04 -19.63
N ALA A 95 22.86 -8.41 -19.13
CA ALA A 95 22.69 -9.06 -17.85
C ALA A 95 23.47 -10.38 -17.77
N ARG A 96 23.48 -11.20 -18.83
CA ARG A 96 24.31 -12.42 -18.90
C ARG A 96 25.80 -12.13 -18.78
N GLY A 97 26.31 -11.16 -19.56
CA GLY A 97 27.72 -10.80 -19.54
C GLY A 97 28.16 -10.18 -18.20
N ASN A 98 27.30 -9.36 -17.59
CA ASN A 98 27.57 -8.76 -16.28
C ASN A 98 27.50 -9.80 -15.15
N ALA A 99 26.55 -10.74 -15.20
CA ALA A 99 26.47 -11.85 -14.24
C ALA A 99 27.69 -12.78 -14.32
N GLU A 100 28.18 -13.08 -15.52
CA GLU A 100 29.42 -13.83 -15.72
C GLU A 100 30.64 -13.08 -15.15
N THR A 101 30.75 -11.78 -15.45
CA THR A 101 31.83 -10.92 -14.93
C THR A 101 31.81 -10.84 -13.40
N ALA A 102 30.62 -10.84 -12.80
CA ALA A 102 30.42 -10.85 -11.35
C ALA A 102 30.64 -12.23 -10.71
N GLY A 103 30.79 -13.30 -11.50
CA GLY A 103 30.94 -14.67 -11.00
C GLY A 103 29.66 -15.26 -10.41
N LEU A 104 28.48 -14.78 -10.84
CA LEU A 104 27.17 -15.13 -10.30
C LEU A 104 26.26 -15.83 -11.32
N SER A 105 26.78 -16.22 -12.48
CA SER A 105 26.02 -16.86 -13.56
C SER A 105 25.30 -18.14 -13.14
N ASP A 106 25.83 -18.89 -12.17
CA ASP A 106 25.20 -20.13 -11.69
C ASP A 106 23.94 -19.88 -10.83
N ALA A 107 23.78 -18.66 -10.32
CA ALA A 107 22.68 -18.26 -9.47
C ALA A 107 21.59 -17.46 -10.22
N ILE A 108 21.85 -17.02 -11.46
CA ILE A 108 20.97 -16.13 -12.21
C ILE A 108 20.56 -16.79 -13.54
N LEU A 109 19.29 -17.17 -13.66
CA LEU A 109 18.69 -17.63 -14.90
C LEU A 109 18.04 -16.46 -15.64
N ILE A 110 18.49 -16.20 -16.86
CA ILE A 110 18.09 -15.02 -17.66
C ILE A 110 17.44 -15.47 -18.96
N SER A 111 16.24 -14.97 -19.23
CA SER A 111 15.43 -15.30 -20.41
C SER A 111 14.88 -14.05 -21.12
N GLU A 112 14.41 -14.20 -22.35
CA GLU A 112 13.67 -13.14 -23.06
C GLU A 112 12.17 -13.28 -22.72
N GLY A 113 11.50 -12.17 -22.44
CA GLY A 113 10.06 -12.12 -22.12
C GLY A 113 9.70 -11.02 -21.13
N GLY A 114 8.41 -10.87 -20.85
CA GLY A 114 7.88 -9.88 -19.91
C GLY A 114 6.40 -10.09 -19.63
N VAL A 115 5.87 -9.37 -18.64
CA VAL A 115 4.44 -9.43 -18.28
C VAL A 115 3.58 -9.12 -19.51
N GLY A 116 2.57 -9.96 -19.78
CA GLY A 116 1.68 -9.84 -20.94
C GLY A 116 2.24 -10.43 -22.25
N GLU A 117 3.50 -10.86 -22.31
CA GLU A 117 4.05 -11.52 -23.49
C GLU A 117 3.61 -13.00 -23.58
N PRO A 118 3.38 -13.54 -24.80
CA PRO A 118 3.00 -14.93 -24.97
C PRO A 118 4.00 -15.91 -24.33
N GLY A 119 3.52 -16.72 -23.39
CA GLY A 119 4.34 -17.73 -22.71
C GLY A 119 5.13 -17.21 -21.52
N TRP A 120 4.95 -15.95 -21.12
CA TRP A 120 5.39 -15.49 -19.81
C TRP A 120 4.57 -16.19 -18.72
N ASN A 121 5.24 -16.62 -17.66
CA ASN A 121 4.60 -17.17 -16.48
C ASN A 121 5.43 -16.89 -15.23
N LEU A 122 4.76 -16.67 -14.11
CA LEU A 122 5.42 -16.52 -12.82
C LEU A 122 5.64 -17.91 -12.18
N PRO A 123 6.88 -18.30 -11.82
CA PRO A 123 7.14 -19.57 -11.13
C PRO A 123 6.35 -19.68 -9.81
N LYS A 124 5.81 -20.87 -9.53
CA LYS A 124 4.97 -21.09 -8.33
C LYS A 124 5.75 -20.99 -7.01
N ASP A 125 7.03 -21.31 -7.03
CA ASP A 125 7.95 -21.22 -5.90
C ASP A 125 8.60 -19.84 -5.76
N THR A 126 8.07 -18.81 -6.45
CA THR A 126 8.51 -17.43 -6.28
C THR A 126 8.29 -16.99 -4.84
N ASP A 127 9.37 -16.59 -4.19
CA ASP A 127 9.39 -16.08 -2.82
C ASP A 127 9.44 -14.55 -2.77
N LEU A 128 10.06 -13.96 -3.78
CA LEU A 128 10.21 -12.51 -3.95
C LEU A 128 10.04 -12.17 -5.43
N LEU A 129 9.09 -11.29 -5.76
CA LEU A 129 8.99 -10.68 -7.08
C LEU A 129 9.47 -9.23 -6.99
N VAL A 130 10.32 -8.80 -7.92
CA VAL A 130 10.88 -7.46 -7.99
C VAL A 130 10.59 -6.85 -9.35
N TRP A 131 10.13 -5.60 -9.37
CA TRP A 131 9.98 -4.86 -10.61
C TRP A 131 10.29 -3.37 -10.43
N ASN A 132 11.25 -2.85 -11.20
CA ASN A 132 11.37 -1.43 -11.42
C ASN A 132 10.40 -1.02 -12.54
N LEU A 133 9.19 -0.55 -12.19
CA LEU A 133 8.14 -0.32 -13.19
C LEU A 133 8.52 0.81 -14.14
N PRO A 134 8.18 0.71 -15.44
CA PRO A 134 8.10 1.87 -16.31
C PRO A 134 7.05 2.85 -15.78
N TYR A 135 7.39 4.13 -15.62
CA TYR A 135 6.53 5.11 -14.93
C TYR A 135 6.37 6.45 -15.65
N LEU A 136 6.98 6.63 -16.85
CA LEU A 136 6.77 7.83 -17.65
C LEU A 136 5.41 7.77 -18.36
N ASP A 137 4.72 8.89 -18.43
CA ASP A 137 3.42 8.94 -19.10
C ASP A 137 3.57 8.71 -20.61
N PRO A 138 2.68 7.93 -21.25
CA PRO A 138 2.70 7.75 -22.70
C PRO A 138 2.50 9.09 -23.41
N VAL A 139 3.35 9.39 -24.39
CA VAL A 139 3.33 10.68 -25.11
C VAL A 139 2.51 10.57 -26.40
N ASP A 140 1.45 11.37 -26.54
CA ASP A 140 0.59 11.39 -27.73
C ASP A 140 1.23 12.12 -28.93
N GLU A 141 2.04 13.16 -28.70
CA GLU A 141 2.71 13.96 -29.75
C GLU A 141 4.17 14.30 -29.38
N GLY A 142 5.16 13.84 -30.17
CA GLY A 142 6.59 14.10 -29.96
C GLY A 142 7.53 13.17 -30.74
N GLU A 143 8.86 13.35 -30.58
CA GLU A 143 9.86 12.35 -30.95
C GLU A 143 9.62 11.11 -30.09
N LYS A 144 9.06 10.05 -30.69
CA LYS A 144 8.92 8.74 -30.04
C LYS A 144 10.31 8.13 -29.91
N LEU A 145 10.61 7.51 -28.77
CA LEU A 145 11.83 6.71 -28.68
C LEU A 145 11.68 5.49 -29.60
N ASP A 146 12.77 4.74 -29.81
CA ASP A 146 12.64 3.45 -30.47
C ASP A 146 11.73 2.54 -29.62
N PRO A 147 10.92 1.63 -30.21
CA PRO A 147 9.91 0.86 -29.47
C PRO A 147 10.43 0.10 -28.24
N ILE A 148 11.70 -0.31 -28.28
CA ILE A 148 12.37 -1.01 -27.16
C ILE A 148 12.71 -0.04 -26.01
N GLU A 149 13.10 1.18 -26.34
CA GLU A 149 13.38 2.22 -25.34
C GLU A 149 12.07 2.71 -24.71
N ASP A 150 11.02 2.89 -25.52
CA ASP A 150 9.67 3.20 -25.05
C ASP A 150 9.17 2.14 -24.06
N ALA A 151 9.27 0.84 -24.41
CA ALA A 151 8.84 -0.26 -23.54
C ALA A 151 9.55 -0.31 -22.18
N SER A 152 10.77 0.24 -22.08
CA SER A 152 11.54 0.27 -20.83
C SER A 152 11.18 1.44 -19.91
N MET A 153 10.49 2.46 -20.42
CA MET A 153 10.30 3.74 -19.71
C MET A 153 8.83 4.15 -19.56
N LEU A 154 7.98 3.80 -20.53
CA LEU A 154 6.59 4.24 -20.58
C LEU A 154 5.66 3.30 -19.81
N ASP A 155 4.82 3.88 -18.96
CA ASP A 155 3.69 3.20 -18.37
C ASP A 155 2.59 2.97 -19.43
N ILE A 156 1.74 1.97 -19.22
CA ILE A 156 0.64 1.64 -20.11
C ILE A 156 -0.67 2.26 -19.63
N THR A 157 -1.65 2.40 -20.52
CA THR A 157 -3.02 2.73 -20.12
C THR A 157 -3.55 1.63 -19.19
N GLY A 158 -3.97 2.01 -17.98
CA GLY A 158 -4.37 1.07 -16.93
C GLY A 158 -3.25 0.69 -15.96
N GLY A 159 -1.99 0.92 -16.31
CA GLY A 159 -0.84 0.71 -15.44
C GLY A 159 -0.24 -0.70 -15.53
N TRP A 160 1.08 -0.79 -15.64
CA TRP A 160 1.81 -2.07 -15.61
C TRP A 160 1.59 -2.84 -14.30
N SER A 161 1.43 -2.14 -13.17
CA SER A 161 1.16 -2.79 -11.88
C SER A 161 -0.15 -3.57 -11.88
N ASP A 162 -1.17 -3.07 -12.60
CA ASP A 162 -2.51 -3.65 -12.60
C ASP A 162 -2.57 -4.82 -13.58
N LEU A 163 -1.87 -4.73 -14.72
CA LEU A 163 -1.68 -5.89 -15.60
C LEU A 163 -0.95 -7.03 -14.88
N LEU A 164 0.10 -6.73 -14.12
CA LEU A 164 0.76 -7.77 -13.30
C LEU A 164 -0.18 -8.36 -12.26
N LEU A 165 -1.02 -7.54 -11.63
CA LEU A 165 -2.00 -8.01 -10.65
C LEU A 165 -2.99 -8.99 -11.29
N GLU A 166 -3.45 -8.73 -12.51
CA GLU A 166 -4.29 -9.64 -13.30
C GLU A 166 -3.58 -10.97 -13.58
N GLU A 167 -2.34 -10.91 -14.09
CA GLU A 167 -1.54 -12.11 -14.39
C GLU A 167 -1.22 -12.93 -13.13
N ILE A 168 -0.99 -12.26 -11.99
CA ILE A 168 -0.78 -12.92 -10.70
C ILE A 168 -2.06 -13.59 -10.21
N HIS A 169 -3.23 -12.97 -10.40
CA HIS A 169 -4.51 -13.55 -10.01
C HIS A 169 -4.75 -14.90 -10.70
N ASP A 170 -4.36 -15.01 -11.97
CA ASP A 170 -4.45 -16.25 -12.75
C ASP A 170 -3.31 -17.25 -12.46
N SER A 171 -2.30 -16.82 -11.70
CA SER A 171 -1.15 -17.64 -11.32
C SER A 171 -1.37 -18.39 -9.99
N ASN A 172 -0.68 -19.52 -9.80
CA ASN A 172 -0.62 -20.21 -8.50
C ASN A 172 0.64 -19.78 -7.73
N ILE A 173 0.82 -18.48 -7.52
CA ILE A 173 1.90 -18.00 -6.67
C ILE A 173 1.65 -18.35 -5.20
N SER A 174 2.72 -18.52 -4.42
CA SER A 174 2.64 -18.68 -2.97
C SER A 174 2.00 -17.46 -2.30
N ASP A 175 1.11 -17.69 -1.33
CA ASP A 175 0.55 -16.63 -0.49
C ASP A 175 1.63 -15.93 0.37
N ASP A 176 2.76 -16.58 0.58
CA ASP A 176 3.93 -16.02 1.28
C ASP A 176 4.86 -15.20 0.35
N CYS A 177 4.53 -15.07 -0.94
CA CYS A 177 5.34 -14.28 -1.86
C CYS A 177 5.27 -12.79 -1.50
N LEU A 178 6.44 -12.18 -1.37
CA LEU A 178 6.57 -10.73 -1.28
C LEU A 178 6.77 -10.13 -2.66
N ILE A 179 6.02 -9.09 -2.99
CA ILE A 179 6.21 -8.35 -4.24
C ILE A 179 6.78 -6.99 -3.90
N VAL A 180 7.82 -6.54 -4.59
CA VAL A 180 8.45 -5.24 -4.39
C VAL A 180 8.50 -4.52 -5.71
N MET A 181 7.79 -3.40 -5.81
CA MET A 181 7.75 -2.59 -7.01
C MET A 181 8.25 -1.19 -6.72
N LEU A 182 9.08 -0.66 -7.61
CA LEU A 182 9.36 0.77 -7.67
C LEU A 182 8.33 1.42 -8.58
N GLN A 183 7.65 2.46 -8.11
CA GLN A 183 6.70 3.24 -8.90
C GLN A 183 6.73 4.73 -8.56
N ARG A 184 6.25 5.56 -9.49
CA ARG A 184 6.04 7.00 -9.25
C ARG A 184 4.71 7.24 -8.55
N THR A 185 4.76 7.94 -7.41
CA THR A 185 3.61 8.24 -6.56
C THR A 185 3.21 9.71 -6.55
N ASP A 186 4.08 10.61 -6.99
CA ASP A 186 3.76 12.02 -7.20
C ASP A 186 4.51 12.57 -8.43
N PRO A 187 3.84 13.17 -9.42
CA PRO A 187 2.39 13.03 -9.62
C PRO A 187 2.01 11.54 -9.78
N PRO A 188 0.77 11.14 -9.43
CA PRO A 188 0.36 9.75 -9.54
C PRO A 188 0.55 9.19 -10.96
N SER A 189 1.18 8.02 -11.09
CA SER A 189 1.27 7.28 -12.36
C SER A 189 -0.01 6.45 -12.62
N GLN A 190 -0.06 5.73 -13.76
CA GLN A 190 -1.18 4.81 -14.03
C GLN A 190 -1.13 3.64 -13.07
N SER A 191 0.07 3.13 -12.79
CA SER A 191 0.34 2.11 -11.78
C SER A 191 0.12 2.62 -10.35
N LYS A 192 -0.76 1.97 -9.57
CA LYS A 192 -1.20 2.47 -8.26
C LYS A 192 -1.38 1.35 -7.22
N SER A 193 -0.98 1.64 -5.98
CA SER A 193 -1.21 0.72 -4.85
C SER A 193 -2.69 0.52 -4.50
N ASP A 194 -3.58 1.45 -4.87
CA ASP A 194 -5.00 1.37 -4.54
C ASP A 194 -5.67 0.13 -5.18
N SER A 195 -5.27 -0.23 -6.40
CA SER A 195 -5.75 -1.43 -7.09
C SER A 195 -5.34 -2.71 -6.35
N TRP A 196 -4.12 -2.72 -5.79
CA TRP A 196 -3.59 -3.83 -5.00
C TRP A 196 -4.32 -4.01 -3.66
N LEU A 197 -4.62 -2.90 -2.96
CA LEU A 197 -5.43 -2.93 -1.74
C LEU A 197 -6.82 -3.51 -2.00
N LYS A 198 -7.47 -3.09 -3.09
CA LYS A 198 -8.79 -3.62 -3.52
C LYS A 198 -8.73 -5.11 -3.87
N ALA A 199 -7.61 -5.58 -4.41
CA ALA A 199 -7.36 -7.00 -4.68
C ALA A 199 -6.86 -7.80 -3.46
N GLY A 200 -6.87 -7.20 -2.25
CA GLY A 200 -6.52 -7.90 -1.02
C GLY A 200 -5.03 -8.07 -0.78
N TRP A 201 -4.21 -7.19 -1.34
CA TRP A 201 -2.79 -7.12 -1.05
C TRP A 201 -2.53 -5.94 -0.12
N ALA A 202 -2.02 -6.23 1.07
CA ALA A 202 -1.50 -5.20 1.95
C ALA A 202 -0.20 -4.62 1.35
N CYS A 203 0.12 -3.37 1.67
CA CYS A 203 1.29 -2.71 1.13
C CYS A 203 1.98 -1.80 2.14
N ARG A 204 3.29 -1.59 1.96
CA ARG A 204 4.07 -0.63 2.76
C ARG A 204 5.26 -0.10 1.97
N THR A 205 5.52 1.19 2.11
CA THR A 205 6.70 1.83 1.50
C THR A 205 7.96 1.38 2.23
N LEU A 206 8.93 0.84 1.49
CA LEU A 206 10.26 0.46 2.00
C LEU A 206 11.24 1.62 1.90
N GLN A 207 11.18 2.39 0.81
CA GLN A 207 12.02 3.55 0.53
C GLN A 207 11.24 4.57 -0.31
N SER A 208 11.54 5.86 -0.12
CA SER A 208 10.96 6.97 -0.88
C SER A 208 12.08 7.93 -1.28
N LEU A 209 12.00 8.46 -2.51
CA LEU A 209 12.98 9.41 -3.05
C LEU A 209 12.26 10.47 -3.89
N ARG A 210 12.60 11.73 -3.65
CA ARG A 210 12.18 12.85 -4.51
C ARG A 210 13.29 13.14 -5.52
N ILE A 211 12.98 13.08 -6.81
CA ILE A 211 13.87 13.45 -7.91
C ILE A 211 13.20 14.55 -8.71
N GLY A 212 13.69 15.79 -8.57
CA GLY A 212 13.04 16.95 -9.19
C GLY A 212 11.61 17.12 -8.67
N GLU A 213 10.63 17.10 -9.58
CA GLU A 213 9.21 17.24 -9.25
C GLU A 213 8.56 15.89 -8.89
N GLU A 214 9.23 14.77 -9.14
CA GLU A 214 8.67 13.43 -8.99
C GLU A 214 9.03 12.81 -7.63
N ARG A 215 8.11 12.01 -7.08
CA ARG A 215 8.35 11.10 -5.96
C ARG A 215 8.27 9.66 -6.44
N LEU A 216 9.35 8.92 -6.24
CA LEU A 216 9.44 7.48 -6.47
C LEU A 216 9.40 6.75 -5.14
N GLU A 217 8.69 5.63 -5.09
CA GLU A 217 8.62 4.79 -3.90
C GLU A 217 8.84 3.33 -4.28
N ALA A 218 9.69 2.65 -3.52
CA ALA A 218 9.79 1.20 -3.53
C ALA A 218 8.78 0.67 -2.49
N ILE A 219 7.73 0.02 -2.96
CA ILE A 219 6.61 -0.46 -2.15
C ILE A 219 6.60 -1.97 -2.16
N CYS A 220 6.46 -2.56 -0.98
CA CYS A 220 6.24 -4.00 -0.84
C CYS A 220 4.76 -4.32 -0.72
N TYR A 221 4.35 -5.48 -1.25
CA TYR A 221 2.99 -6.01 -1.24
C TYR A 221 2.99 -7.46 -0.77
N TRP A 222 2.02 -7.82 0.07
CA TRP A 222 1.86 -9.19 0.59
C TRP A 222 0.39 -9.52 0.83
N LYS A 223 0.06 -10.82 0.89
CA LYS A 223 -1.27 -11.28 1.31
C LYS A 223 -1.40 -11.25 2.83
N PRO A 224 -2.40 -10.56 3.40
CA PRO A 224 -2.62 -10.57 4.84
C PRO A 224 -2.70 -11.98 5.41
N ALA A 225 -2.08 -12.22 6.56
CA ALA A 225 -2.03 -13.51 7.25
C ALA A 225 -1.52 -14.69 6.38
N GLY A 226 -0.66 -14.43 5.41
CA GLY A 226 -0.21 -15.46 4.45
C GLY A 226 -1.38 -16.06 3.67
N GLY A 227 -2.37 -15.24 3.30
CA GLY A 227 -3.52 -15.64 2.49
C GLY A 227 -4.65 -16.34 3.26
N ALA A 228 -4.48 -16.66 4.55
CA ALA A 228 -5.53 -17.27 5.35
C ALA A 228 -6.73 -16.34 5.50
N GLY A 229 -7.95 -16.78 5.20
CA GLY A 229 -9.17 -15.98 5.38
C GLY A 229 -9.60 -15.77 6.84
N PRO A 230 -10.65 -14.97 7.09
CA PRO A 230 -11.21 -14.77 8.42
C PRO A 230 -12.01 -15.99 8.89
N ILE A 231 -12.24 -16.09 10.20
CA ILE A 231 -13.31 -16.94 10.72
C ILE A 231 -14.62 -16.22 10.47
N VAL A 232 -15.52 -16.85 9.71
CA VAL A 232 -16.85 -16.30 9.39
C VAL A 232 -17.91 -16.96 10.25
N LEU A 233 -18.72 -16.15 10.92
CA LEU A 233 -19.84 -16.58 11.75
C LEU A 233 -21.15 -16.05 11.17
N GLU A 234 -22.19 -16.88 11.16
CA GLU A 234 -23.55 -16.46 10.77
C GLU A 234 -24.14 -15.47 11.79
N GLU A 235 -23.92 -15.75 13.08
CA GLU A 235 -24.43 -14.97 14.20
C GLU A 235 -23.48 -15.10 15.40
N CYS A 236 -23.33 -14.02 16.16
CA CYS A 236 -22.63 -14.01 17.45
C CYS A 236 -23.20 -12.91 18.38
N GLU A 237 -22.78 -12.90 19.64
CA GLU A 237 -23.10 -11.78 20.55
C GLU A 237 -22.34 -10.51 20.09
N SER A 238 -21.02 -10.63 19.91
CA SER A 238 -20.16 -9.57 19.37
C SER A 238 -18.87 -10.16 18.80
N THR A 239 -18.44 -9.69 17.63
CA THR A 239 -17.13 -10.07 17.06
C THR A 239 -15.97 -9.72 18.00
N MET A 240 -16.11 -8.67 18.82
CA MET A 240 -15.10 -8.29 19.81
C MET A 240 -14.90 -9.35 20.90
N ASP A 241 -15.96 -10.07 21.28
CA ASP A 241 -15.89 -11.11 22.29
C ASP A 241 -15.46 -12.46 21.69
N GLU A 242 -15.85 -12.74 20.45
CA GLU A 242 -15.36 -13.90 19.70
C GLU A 242 -13.86 -13.79 19.42
N ALA A 243 -13.36 -12.58 19.10
CA ALA A 243 -11.95 -12.34 18.86
C ALA A 243 -11.07 -12.64 20.09
N LYS A 244 -11.59 -12.55 21.32
CA LYS A 244 -10.87 -12.94 22.56
C LYS A 244 -10.46 -14.41 22.59
N LYS A 245 -11.14 -15.24 21.80
CA LYS A 245 -10.91 -16.69 21.74
C LYS A 245 -9.79 -17.06 20.75
N LEU A 246 -9.35 -16.11 19.92
CA LEU A 246 -8.27 -16.32 18.96
C LEU A 246 -6.90 -16.29 19.63
N ASP A 247 -5.91 -16.83 18.93
CA ASP A 247 -4.51 -16.75 19.36
C ASP A 247 -4.00 -15.32 19.23
N ALA A 248 -3.76 -14.67 20.39
CA ALA A 248 -3.25 -13.32 20.51
C ALA A 248 -1.84 -13.11 19.93
N SER A 249 -1.12 -14.19 19.61
CA SER A 249 0.20 -14.11 18.98
C SER A 249 0.16 -14.05 17.45
N SER A 250 -1.02 -14.16 16.85
CA SER A 250 -1.22 -14.24 15.40
C SER A 250 -2.18 -13.17 14.86
N TRP A 251 -2.08 -12.89 13.56
CA TRP A 251 -3.02 -12.00 12.85
C TRP A 251 -4.38 -12.69 12.68
N GLY A 252 -5.27 -12.47 13.65
CA GLY A 252 -6.59 -13.11 13.71
C GLY A 252 -7.71 -12.21 13.19
N ARG A 253 -8.75 -12.78 12.57
CA ARG A 253 -9.95 -12.06 12.12
C ARG A 253 -11.21 -12.86 12.41
N VAL A 254 -12.22 -12.19 12.95
CA VAL A 254 -13.58 -12.74 13.08
C VAL A 254 -14.56 -11.81 12.41
N LEU A 255 -15.18 -12.29 11.33
CA LEU A 255 -16.29 -11.64 10.63
C LEU A 255 -17.59 -12.28 11.11
N SER A 256 -18.62 -11.48 11.39
CA SER A 256 -19.97 -11.98 11.65
C SER A 256 -20.98 -11.33 10.71
N LEU A 257 -21.92 -12.12 10.19
CA LEU A 257 -23.03 -11.60 9.38
C LEU A 257 -24.09 -10.90 10.25
N ASN A 258 -24.22 -11.32 11.52
CA ASN A 258 -25.14 -10.71 12.48
C ASN A 258 -24.52 -10.63 13.88
N GLN A 259 -24.82 -9.56 14.62
CA GLN A 259 -24.43 -9.39 16.02
C GLN A 259 -25.65 -9.07 16.90
N ALA A 260 -25.83 -9.81 17.99
CA ALA A 260 -26.93 -9.58 18.93
C ALA A 260 -26.67 -8.37 19.87
N THR A 261 -25.42 -8.20 20.32
CA THR A 261 -25.01 -7.16 21.28
C THR A 261 -23.79 -6.40 20.78
N GLY A 262 -23.81 -5.99 19.51
CA GLY A 262 -22.77 -5.11 18.96
C GLY A 262 -22.64 -3.82 19.77
N ARG A 263 -21.39 -3.36 19.93
CA ARG A 263 -21.05 -2.20 20.75
C ARG A 263 -20.09 -1.26 20.04
N GLY A 264 -20.27 0.03 20.27
CA GLY A 264 -19.35 1.10 19.94
C GLY A 264 -18.63 1.65 21.17
N ARG A 265 -17.98 2.81 21.00
CA ARG A 265 -17.28 3.49 22.09
C ARG A 265 -18.25 3.91 23.20
N ARG A 266 -17.75 4.01 24.43
CA ARG A 266 -18.56 4.35 25.62
C ARG A 266 -19.79 3.43 25.79
N ASN A 267 -19.71 2.18 25.31
CA ASN A 267 -20.79 1.17 25.34
C ASN A 267 -22.07 1.59 24.61
N THR A 268 -21.97 2.45 23.59
CA THR A 268 -23.12 2.69 22.70
C THR A 268 -23.48 1.41 21.94
N LYS A 269 -24.76 1.24 21.59
CA LYS A 269 -25.21 0.10 20.79
C LYS A 269 -24.68 0.26 19.35
N TRP A 270 -24.16 -0.82 18.77
CA TRP A 270 -23.86 -0.92 17.35
C TRP A 270 -24.83 -1.92 16.71
N GLU A 271 -25.72 -1.42 15.86
CA GLU A 271 -26.65 -2.25 15.10
C GLU A 271 -25.98 -2.76 13.83
N THR A 272 -26.06 -4.07 13.58
CA THR A 272 -25.55 -4.69 12.37
C THR A 272 -26.72 -5.01 11.46
N PHE A 273 -26.72 -4.44 10.26
CA PHE A 273 -27.71 -4.70 9.23
C PHE A 273 -27.27 -5.83 8.31
N GLU A 274 -28.21 -6.47 7.64
CA GLU A 274 -27.92 -7.53 6.68
C GLU A 274 -26.95 -7.04 5.59
N GLY A 275 -25.86 -7.78 5.40
CA GLY A 275 -24.83 -7.47 4.42
C GLY A 275 -23.84 -6.39 4.84
N SER A 276 -24.01 -5.73 6.00
CA SER A 276 -23.02 -4.79 6.56
C SER A 276 -21.77 -5.51 7.06
N LEU A 277 -20.64 -4.80 7.12
CA LEU A 277 -19.41 -5.32 7.68
C LEU A 277 -19.47 -5.23 9.20
N ALA A 278 -19.26 -6.37 9.86
CA ALA A 278 -18.95 -6.44 11.28
C ALA A 278 -17.79 -7.42 11.47
N CYS A 279 -16.58 -6.89 11.66
CA CYS A 279 -15.38 -7.71 11.78
C CYS A 279 -14.47 -7.19 12.90
N THR A 280 -13.79 -8.10 13.61
CA THR A 280 -12.75 -7.76 14.58
C THR A 280 -11.43 -8.41 14.22
N TRP A 281 -10.37 -7.60 14.25
CA TRP A 281 -8.97 -8.01 14.07
C TRP A 281 -8.27 -8.15 15.42
N ILE A 282 -7.38 -9.14 15.50
CA ILE A 282 -6.41 -9.33 16.58
C ILE A 282 -5.04 -8.97 16.04
N ILE A 283 -4.45 -7.92 16.62
CA ILE A 283 -3.13 -7.44 16.26
C ILE A 283 -2.17 -7.71 17.40
N PRO A 284 -1.16 -8.57 17.22
CA PRO A 284 -0.14 -8.81 18.24
C PRO A 284 0.68 -7.54 18.50
N PHE A 285 0.87 -7.21 19.77
CA PHE A 285 1.73 -6.11 20.22
C PHE A 285 2.70 -6.61 21.29
N SER A 286 3.90 -6.03 21.32
CA SER A 286 4.87 -6.35 22.37
C SER A 286 4.60 -5.55 23.64
N ASP A 287 4.89 -6.13 24.81
CA ASP A 287 4.73 -5.45 26.11
C ASP A 287 5.60 -4.19 26.26
N THR A 288 6.59 -4.02 25.38
CA THR A 288 7.49 -2.87 25.35
C THR A 288 6.98 -1.72 24.48
N GLU A 289 5.96 -1.94 23.66
CA GLU A 289 5.40 -0.91 22.78
C GLU A 289 4.42 -0.01 23.55
N VAL A 290 4.62 1.31 23.41
CA VAL A 290 3.67 2.29 23.90
C VAL A 290 2.54 2.40 22.87
N LEU A 291 1.31 2.18 23.31
CA LEU A 291 0.14 2.30 22.47
C LEU A 291 -0.57 3.62 22.77
N TYR A 292 -0.90 4.35 21.72
CA TYR A 292 -1.75 5.54 21.78
C TYR A 292 -3.10 5.21 21.13
N PRO A 293 -4.11 4.74 21.88
CA PRO A 293 -5.38 4.30 21.29
C PRO A 293 -6.08 5.35 20.43
N GLY A 294 -5.90 6.65 20.75
CA GLY A 294 -6.43 7.76 19.96
C GLY A 294 -5.76 7.86 18.58
N LEU A 295 -4.43 7.74 18.53
CA LEU A 295 -3.67 7.73 17.28
C LEU A 295 -3.99 6.49 16.44
N LEU A 296 -4.08 5.31 17.07
CA LEU A 296 -4.47 4.07 16.38
C LEU A 296 -5.87 4.18 15.76
N GLN A 297 -6.85 4.67 16.52
CA GLN A 297 -8.22 4.85 16.01
C GLN A 297 -8.25 5.82 14.82
N THR A 298 -7.54 6.94 14.93
CA THR A 298 -7.55 7.99 13.90
C THR A 298 -6.80 7.54 12.65
N SER A 299 -5.69 6.81 12.79
CA SER A 299 -4.92 6.30 11.64
C SER A 299 -5.68 5.23 10.88
N ILE A 300 -6.37 4.30 11.59
CA ILE A 300 -7.26 3.32 10.96
C ILE A 300 -8.41 4.02 10.26
N GLY A 301 -9.11 4.92 10.97
CA GLY A 301 -10.24 5.66 10.39
C GLY A 301 -9.84 6.43 9.13
N SER A 302 -8.67 7.07 9.15
CA SER A 302 -8.13 7.83 8.01
C SER A 302 -7.71 6.95 6.83
N ALA A 303 -7.06 5.82 7.10
CA ALA A 303 -6.67 4.88 6.06
C ALA A 303 -7.91 4.23 5.41
N LEU A 304 -8.86 3.78 6.23
CA LEU A 304 -10.12 3.19 5.74
C LEU A 304 -10.97 4.21 5.00
N SER A 305 -11.04 5.47 5.45
CA SER A 305 -11.81 6.49 4.74
C SER A 305 -11.24 6.76 3.36
N SER A 306 -9.91 6.84 3.25
CA SER A 306 -9.23 6.97 1.96
C SER A 306 -9.50 5.77 1.05
N ALA A 307 -9.43 4.55 1.58
CA ALA A 307 -9.64 3.32 0.82
C ALA A 307 -11.09 3.17 0.32
N LEU A 308 -12.08 3.56 1.14
CA LEU A 308 -13.51 3.46 0.83
C LEU A 308 -14.05 4.67 0.07
N GLY A 309 -13.24 5.72 -0.15
CA GLY A 309 -13.69 6.94 -0.81
C GLY A 309 -14.66 7.78 0.03
N CYS A 310 -14.53 7.73 1.36
CA CYS A 310 -15.31 8.52 2.31
C CYS A 310 -14.41 9.39 3.19
N ASN A 311 -14.96 10.01 4.25
CA ASN A 311 -14.25 10.93 5.13
C ASN A 311 -14.03 10.35 6.53
N CYS A 312 -12.95 10.76 7.18
CA CYS A 312 -12.66 10.42 8.58
C CYS A 312 -13.09 11.58 9.49
N LYS A 313 -14.07 11.33 10.37
CA LYS A 313 -14.43 12.21 11.48
C LYS A 313 -13.74 11.73 12.75
N TRP A 314 -12.93 12.60 13.35
CA TRP A 314 -12.14 12.25 14.53
C TRP A 314 -13.01 11.76 15.71
N PRO A 315 -12.55 10.77 16.48
CA PRO A 315 -11.29 10.05 16.30
C PRO A 315 -11.39 8.77 15.48
N ASN A 316 -12.59 8.35 15.08
CA ASN A 316 -12.79 6.95 14.68
C ASN A 316 -14.02 6.69 13.79
N ASP A 317 -14.75 7.73 13.40
CA ASP A 317 -15.98 7.59 12.62
C ASP A 317 -15.68 7.74 11.12
N LEU A 318 -16.25 6.85 10.32
CA LEU A 318 -16.30 6.99 8.87
C LEU A 318 -17.59 7.70 8.51
N VAL A 319 -17.52 8.76 7.73
CA VAL A 319 -18.67 9.57 7.33
C VAL A 319 -18.67 9.83 5.83
N ASP A 320 -19.84 10.00 5.23
CA ASP A 320 -19.96 10.38 3.83
C ASP A 320 -19.61 11.85 3.60
N GLU A 321 -19.84 12.33 2.38
CA GLU A 321 -19.60 13.72 1.98
C GLU A 321 -20.49 14.76 2.69
N HIS A 322 -21.60 14.32 3.28
CA HIS A 322 -22.53 15.15 4.05
C HIS A 322 -22.29 15.04 5.57
N GLY A 323 -21.30 14.27 6.01
CA GLY A 323 -21.00 14.06 7.43
C GLY A 323 -21.91 13.03 8.10
N ILE A 324 -22.74 12.31 7.34
CA ILE A 324 -23.60 11.25 7.85
C ILE A 324 -22.77 10.00 8.09
N LYS A 325 -23.03 9.32 9.20
CA LYS A 325 -22.21 8.19 9.66
C LYS A 325 -22.37 6.97 8.75
N LEU A 326 -21.26 6.48 8.23
CA LEU A 326 -21.16 5.29 7.38
C LEU A 326 -20.56 4.09 8.14
N GLY A 327 -19.67 4.35 9.09
CA GLY A 327 -18.95 3.30 9.81
C GLY A 327 -18.25 3.79 11.06
N GLY A 328 -17.58 2.89 11.76
CA GLY A 328 -16.79 3.23 12.93
C GLY A 328 -15.76 2.17 13.32
N VAL A 329 -14.68 2.64 13.94
CA VAL A 329 -13.60 1.80 14.48
C VAL A 329 -13.70 1.79 16.01
N LEU A 330 -13.61 0.61 16.61
CA LEU A 330 -13.54 0.42 18.06
C LEU A 330 -12.25 -0.31 18.41
N ILE A 331 -11.46 0.28 19.32
CA ILE A 331 -10.26 -0.38 19.84
C ILE A 331 -10.49 -0.78 21.30
N GLU A 332 -10.23 -2.05 21.61
CA GLU A 332 -10.12 -2.56 22.98
C GLU A 332 -8.75 -3.22 23.17
N SER A 333 -8.06 -2.87 24.25
CA SER A 333 -6.85 -3.56 24.70
C SER A 333 -7.06 -4.05 26.13
N SER A 334 -6.41 -5.15 26.50
CA SER A 334 -6.32 -5.61 27.88
C SER A 334 -4.86 -5.64 28.31
N THR A 335 -4.56 -5.21 29.53
CA THR A 335 -3.21 -5.32 30.10
C THR A 335 -2.75 -6.76 30.32
N SER A 336 -3.67 -7.73 30.23
CA SER A 336 -3.39 -9.16 30.33
C SER A 336 -3.14 -9.84 28.97
N GLU A 337 -3.28 -9.11 27.87
CA GLU A 337 -3.19 -9.66 26.51
C GLU A 337 -2.09 -8.93 25.75
N SER A 338 -1.19 -9.68 25.11
CA SER A 338 -0.16 -9.15 24.22
C SER A 338 -0.72 -8.82 22.82
N ALA A 339 -1.93 -8.25 22.78
CA ALA A 339 -2.64 -7.94 21.55
C ALA A 339 -3.68 -6.83 21.75
N VAL A 340 -4.01 -6.16 20.64
CA VAL A 340 -5.09 -5.18 20.54
C VAL A 340 -6.20 -5.77 19.67
N ARG A 341 -7.46 -5.60 20.11
CA ARG A 341 -8.65 -5.87 19.31
C ARG A 341 -9.10 -4.61 18.60
N ILE A 342 -9.35 -4.73 17.30
CA ILE A 342 -9.85 -3.65 16.46
C ILE A 342 -11.14 -4.12 15.81
N GLY A 343 -12.28 -3.64 16.31
CA GLY A 343 -13.58 -3.85 15.69
C GLY A 343 -13.85 -2.78 14.64
N VAL A 344 -14.25 -3.19 13.44
CA VAL A 344 -14.71 -2.29 12.37
C VAL A 344 -16.12 -2.66 11.99
N GLY A 345 -17.01 -1.69 12.08
CA GLY A 345 -18.38 -1.77 11.62
C GLY A 345 -18.61 -0.80 10.47
N ILE A 346 -19.15 -1.26 9.35
CA ILE A 346 -19.44 -0.43 8.17
C ILE A 346 -20.81 -0.81 7.63
N ASN A 347 -21.64 0.19 7.36
CA ASN A 347 -22.99 -0.01 6.83
C ASN A 347 -22.96 -0.26 5.33
N ARG A 348 -23.73 -1.26 4.87
CA ARG A 348 -23.92 -1.53 3.44
C ARG A 348 -24.81 -0.48 2.77
N ASP A 349 -26.02 -0.34 3.31
CA ASP A 349 -27.08 0.49 2.79
C ASP A 349 -27.32 1.69 3.71
N SER A 350 -27.76 2.81 3.14
CA SER A 350 -28.29 3.94 3.91
C SER A 350 -29.61 3.55 4.57
N THR A 351 -29.79 3.90 5.85
CA THR A 351 -30.99 3.53 6.62
C THR A 351 -31.24 4.47 7.79
N LEU A 352 -32.30 4.21 8.57
CA LEU A 352 -32.62 4.92 9.81
C LEU A 352 -32.38 4.02 11.02
N VAL A 353 -31.57 4.50 11.96
CA VAL A 353 -31.28 3.84 13.24
C VAL A 353 -31.80 4.73 14.35
N ASP A 354 -32.82 4.27 15.08
CA ASP A 354 -33.50 5.06 16.12
C ASP A 354 -33.93 6.47 15.64
N GLY A 355 -34.31 6.59 14.36
CA GLY A 355 -34.71 7.85 13.73
C GLY A 355 -33.56 8.77 13.29
N THR A 356 -32.31 8.33 13.44
CA THR A 356 -31.12 9.01 12.92
C THR A 356 -30.70 8.38 11.59
N GLU A 357 -30.41 9.21 10.60
CA GLU A 357 -29.92 8.76 9.31
C GLU A 357 -28.49 8.24 9.43
N VAL A 358 -28.24 7.10 8.77
CA VAL A 358 -26.91 6.54 8.56
C VAL A 358 -26.73 6.26 7.08
N SER A 359 -25.52 6.45 6.59
CA SER A 359 -25.11 6.23 5.21
C SER A 359 -24.52 4.83 5.06
N GLY A 360 -24.39 4.35 3.82
CA GLY A 360 -23.78 3.06 3.49
C GLY A 360 -22.78 3.15 2.34
N TRP A 361 -21.89 2.15 2.21
CA TRP A 361 -20.90 2.17 1.14
C TRP A 361 -21.50 2.08 -0.27
N LEU A 362 -22.71 1.53 -0.42
CA LEU A 362 -23.37 1.43 -1.73
C LEU A 362 -23.73 2.80 -2.33
N GLU A 363 -23.79 3.87 -1.53
CA GLU A 363 -23.95 5.24 -2.04
C GLU A 363 -22.72 5.70 -2.85
N HIS A 364 -21.55 5.15 -2.53
CA HIS A 364 -20.27 5.54 -3.13
C HIS A 364 -19.75 4.48 -4.12
N SER A 365 -20.17 3.23 -3.97
CA SER A 365 -19.69 2.09 -4.76
C SER A 365 -20.73 0.96 -4.82
N SER A 366 -21.61 1.03 -5.81
CA SER A 366 -22.78 0.14 -5.95
C SER A 366 -22.46 -1.31 -6.34
N GLU A 367 -21.24 -1.60 -6.80
CA GLU A 367 -20.82 -2.92 -7.29
C GLU A 367 -20.07 -3.76 -6.25
N ILE A 368 -19.77 -3.19 -5.07
CA ILE A 368 -18.89 -3.81 -4.06
C ILE A 368 -19.72 -4.60 -3.04
N GLY A 369 -19.46 -5.90 -2.93
CA GLY A 369 -20.08 -6.80 -1.95
C GLY A 369 -19.38 -6.79 -0.59
N LEU A 370 -19.99 -7.46 0.40
CA LEU A 370 -19.45 -7.57 1.77
C LEU A 370 -18.00 -8.09 1.79
N MET A 371 -17.71 -9.14 1.02
CA MET A 371 -16.37 -9.74 1.00
C MET A 371 -15.34 -8.84 0.33
N ASP A 372 -15.74 -8.04 -0.67
CA ASP A 372 -14.84 -7.07 -1.30
C ASP A 372 -14.49 -5.94 -0.31
N VAL A 373 -15.47 -5.45 0.46
CA VAL A 373 -15.23 -4.50 1.56
C VAL A 373 -14.33 -5.13 2.63
N PHE A 374 -14.59 -6.37 3.05
CA PHE A 374 -13.73 -7.07 4.00
C PHE A 374 -12.28 -7.16 3.50
N VAL A 375 -12.08 -7.57 2.25
CA VAL A 375 -10.76 -7.72 1.62
C VAL A 375 -9.99 -6.39 1.63
N LEU A 376 -10.65 -5.30 1.24
CA LEU A 376 -10.08 -3.96 1.27
C LEU A 376 -9.71 -3.52 2.70
N VAL A 377 -10.61 -3.73 3.66
CA VAL A 377 -10.39 -3.37 5.07
C VAL A 377 -9.25 -4.20 5.69
N ASP A 378 -9.21 -5.51 5.44
CA ASP A 378 -8.15 -6.41 5.92
C ASP A 378 -6.79 -5.99 5.36
N ALA A 379 -6.68 -5.76 4.06
CA ALA A 379 -5.45 -5.28 3.42
C ALA A 379 -5.01 -3.90 3.95
N THR A 380 -5.96 -2.99 4.19
CA THR A 380 -5.65 -1.65 4.73
C THR A 380 -5.14 -1.73 6.17
N ILE A 381 -5.79 -2.50 7.04
CA ILE A 381 -5.35 -2.66 8.44
C ILE A 381 -4.01 -3.41 8.50
N ALA A 382 -3.82 -4.43 7.65
CA ALA A 382 -2.56 -5.15 7.53
C ALA A 382 -1.41 -4.24 7.07
N SER A 383 -1.65 -3.36 6.11
CA SER A 383 -0.67 -2.36 5.64
C SER A 383 -0.10 -1.53 6.80
N LEU A 384 -0.97 -1.13 7.73
CA LEU A 384 -0.58 -0.35 8.91
C LEU A 384 0.14 -1.18 9.97
N PHE A 385 -0.36 -2.37 10.28
CA PHE A 385 -0.02 -3.04 11.55
C PHE A 385 0.45 -4.49 11.45
N GLU A 386 0.29 -5.17 10.31
CA GLU A 386 0.75 -6.55 10.22
C GLU A 386 2.27 -6.59 10.31
N SER A 387 2.74 -7.44 11.23
CA SER A 387 4.16 -7.65 11.48
C SER A 387 4.71 -8.64 10.47
N HIS A 388 4.94 -8.19 9.24
CA HIS A 388 5.53 -9.00 8.18
C HIS A 388 7.07 -9.07 8.33
N PRO A 389 7.72 -10.25 8.30
CA PRO A 389 9.17 -10.39 8.52
C PRO A 389 10.04 -9.58 7.55
N ASN A 390 9.50 -9.29 6.37
CA ASN A 390 10.20 -8.62 5.27
C ASN A 390 9.70 -7.20 5.01
N SER A 391 8.95 -6.62 5.95
CA SER A 391 8.49 -5.23 5.86
C SER A 391 8.76 -4.51 7.19
N PRO A 392 9.29 -3.27 7.17
CA PRO A 392 9.52 -2.51 8.41
C PRO A 392 8.19 -2.21 9.09
N ARG A 393 8.16 -2.15 10.43
CA ARG A 393 6.95 -1.67 11.13
C ARG A 393 6.75 -0.18 10.85
N MET A 394 5.50 0.24 10.77
CA MET A 394 5.15 1.64 10.62
C MET A 394 5.53 2.43 11.87
N ALA A 395 6.20 3.57 11.69
CA ALA A 395 6.56 4.45 12.78
C ALA A 395 5.35 5.28 13.26
N GLU A 396 5.39 5.74 14.51
CA GLU A 396 4.35 6.62 15.08
C GLU A 396 4.16 7.90 14.27
N SER A 397 5.25 8.46 13.72
CA SER A 397 5.20 9.64 12.86
C SER A 397 4.45 9.39 11.54
N GLU A 398 4.57 8.19 10.98
CA GLU A 398 3.84 7.81 9.76
C GLU A 398 2.35 7.62 10.06
N LEU A 399 2.01 6.98 11.18
CA LEU A 399 0.62 6.88 11.64
C LEU A 399 0.00 8.28 11.88
N LEU A 400 0.79 9.21 12.41
CA LEU A 400 0.36 10.60 12.59
C LEU A 400 0.14 11.31 11.26
N GLU A 401 1.02 11.13 10.29
CA GLU A 401 0.87 11.68 8.94
C GLU A 401 -0.40 11.15 8.25
N ILE A 402 -0.64 9.84 8.31
CA ILE A 402 -1.85 9.20 7.78
C ILE A 402 -3.10 9.78 8.45
N SER A 403 -3.07 9.90 9.78
CA SER A 403 -4.18 10.46 10.56
C SER A 403 -4.47 11.90 10.16
N TRP A 404 -3.43 12.74 10.07
CA TRP A 404 -3.59 14.14 9.70
C TRP A 404 -4.08 14.29 8.25
N LYS A 405 -3.56 13.48 7.31
CA LYS A 405 -4.00 13.48 5.92
C LYS A 405 -5.49 13.14 5.80
N GLY A 406 -5.97 12.11 6.50
CA GLY A 406 -7.38 11.73 6.49
C GLY A 406 -8.29 12.81 7.10
N LEU A 407 -7.89 13.39 8.23
CA LEU A 407 -8.62 14.52 8.82
C LEU A 407 -8.61 15.76 7.91
N ALA A 408 -7.47 16.09 7.32
CA ALA A 408 -7.32 17.24 6.43
C ALA A 408 -8.24 17.16 5.22
N ASN A 409 -8.48 15.96 4.66
CA ASN A 409 -9.45 15.77 3.58
C ASN A 409 -10.86 16.20 4.01
N TYR A 410 -11.30 15.79 5.19
CA TYR A 410 -12.61 16.19 5.71
C TYR A 410 -12.65 17.70 6.04
N LEU A 411 -11.62 18.22 6.73
CA LEU A 411 -11.50 19.64 7.09
C LEU A 411 -11.45 20.58 5.87
N SER A 412 -10.87 20.12 4.75
CA SER A 412 -10.78 20.89 3.51
C SER A 412 -12.14 21.26 2.90
N ARG A 413 -13.21 20.57 3.33
CA ARG A 413 -14.60 20.87 2.97
C ARG A 413 -15.18 22.04 3.75
N GLY A 414 -14.40 22.68 4.62
CA GLY A 414 -14.83 23.79 5.46
C GLY A 414 -15.44 23.35 6.80
N VAL A 415 -15.27 22.09 7.18
CA VAL A 415 -15.78 21.55 8.44
C VAL A 415 -15.12 22.25 9.63
N PHE A 416 -15.92 22.64 10.61
CA PHE A 416 -15.46 23.25 11.85
C PHE A 416 -16.15 22.62 13.06
N ILE A 417 -15.65 22.94 14.26
CA ILE A 417 -16.22 22.44 15.50
C ILE A 417 -16.95 23.58 16.19
N GLU A 418 -18.20 23.35 16.59
CA GLU A 418 -18.93 24.21 17.52
C GLU A 418 -18.71 23.72 18.94
N SER A 419 -18.42 24.67 19.83
CA SER A 419 -18.24 24.43 21.26
C SER A 419 -18.91 25.53 22.08
N ASP A 420 -19.01 25.33 23.39
CA ASP A 420 -19.56 26.33 24.33
C ASP A 420 -18.81 27.68 24.28
N VAL A 421 -17.55 27.69 23.83
CA VAL A 421 -16.70 28.89 23.72
C VAL A 421 -16.70 29.50 22.30
N GLY A 422 -17.50 28.95 21.38
CA GLY A 422 -17.66 29.41 20.01
C GLY A 422 -17.13 28.42 18.96
N SER A 423 -17.01 28.89 17.72
CA SER A 423 -16.45 28.12 16.60
C SER A 423 -14.95 27.94 16.80
N CYS A 424 -14.50 26.68 16.72
CA CYS A 424 -13.12 26.27 16.85
C CYS A 424 -12.63 25.66 15.54
N ARG A 425 -11.36 25.92 15.22
CA ARG A 425 -10.68 25.31 14.09
C ARG A 425 -9.75 24.19 14.55
N VAL A 426 -9.81 23.04 13.88
CA VAL A 426 -8.81 22.00 14.05
C VAL A 426 -7.51 22.45 13.38
N VAL A 427 -6.43 22.54 14.16
CA VAL A 427 -5.12 23.03 13.70
C VAL A 427 -4.00 21.99 13.79
N GLY A 428 -4.25 20.88 14.48
CA GLY A 428 -3.27 19.82 14.63
C GLY A 428 -3.83 18.54 15.26
N LEU A 429 -3.00 17.52 15.27
CA LEU A 429 -3.22 16.24 15.96
C LEU A 429 -1.90 15.88 16.66
N GLY A 430 -1.97 15.56 17.94
CA GLY A 430 -0.83 15.10 18.72
C GLY A 430 -0.53 13.62 18.49
N VAL A 431 0.70 13.20 18.79
CA VAL A 431 1.12 11.78 18.78
C VAL A 431 0.32 10.89 19.75
N ASP A 432 -0.28 11.49 20.78
CA ASP A 432 -1.19 10.82 21.70
C ASP A 432 -2.61 10.64 21.14
N GLY A 433 -2.88 11.19 19.94
CA GLY A 433 -4.16 11.17 19.25
C GLY A 433 -5.13 12.28 19.68
N ARG A 434 -4.67 13.27 20.46
CA ARG A 434 -5.48 14.43 20.85
C ARG A 434 -5.56 15.46 19.75
N LEU A 435 -6.74 16.07 19.59
CA LEU A 435 -6.90 17.19 18.66
C LEU A 435 -6.35 18.48 19.26
N GLU A 436 -5.70 19.28 18.43
CA GLU A 436 -5.37 20.66 18.72
C GLU A 436 -6.42 21.58 18.09
N LEU A 437 -7.08 22.38 18.94
CA LEU A 437 -8.14 23.28 18.57
C LEU A 437 -7.71 24.72 18.82
N GLU A 438 -7.88 25.56 17.81
CA GLU A 438 -7.68 27.00 17.89
C GLU A 438 -9.03 27.71 18.04
N ALA A 439 -9.12 28.60 19.03
CA ALA A 439 -10.26 29.48 19.22
C ALA A 439 -9.77 30.86 19.71
N SER A 440 -10.14 31.92 19.00
CA SER A 440 -9.82 33.31 19.37
C SER A 440 -8.31 33.60 19.58
N GLY A 441 -7.44 32.89 18.88
CA GLY A 441 -5.98 33.03 18.95
C GLY A 441 -5.30 32.13 19.99
N GLU A 442 -6.05 31.33 20.73
CA GLU A 442 -5.52 30.39 21.73
C GLU A 442 -5.66 28.94 21.22
N VAL A 443 -4.59 28.15 21.38
CA VAL A 443 -4.58 26.72 21.03
C VAL A 443 -4.72 25.89 22.30
N SER A 444 -5.65 24.94 22.26
CA SER A 444 -5.91 23.98 23.33
C SER A 444 -5.89 22.55 22.78
N THR A 445 -5.74 21.57 23.66
CA THR A 445 -5.78 20.14 23.31
C THR A 445 -6.99 19.46 23.93
N THR A 446 -7.62 18.52 23.23
CA THR A 446 -8.76 17.75 23.73
C THR A 446 -8.70 16.28 23.33
N ASP A 447 -9.13 15.41 24.25
CA ASP A 447 -9.50 14.02 24.00
C ASP A 447 -11.01 13.77 24.21
N ASP A 448 -11.79 14.82 24.52
CA ASP A 448 -13.22 14.67 24.77
C ASP A 448 -14.03 14.73 23.47
N VAL A 449 -14.28 13.55 22.91
CA VAL A 449 -15.09 13.37 21.71
C VAL A 449 -16.55 13.81 21.90
N GLY A 450 -17.08 13.74 23.11
CA GLY A 450 -18.50 13.96 23.35
C GLY A 450 -18.94 15.43 23.40
N SER A 451 -17.98 16.35 23.52
CA SER A 451 -18.25 17.80 23.62
C SER A 451 -18.01 18.55 22.31
N LEU A 452 -17.66 17.86 21.22
CA LEU A 452 -17.36 18.46 19.93
C LEU A 452 -18.52 18.24 18.97
N ASP A 453 -19.21 19.32 18.60
CA ASP A 453 -20.21 19.29 17.55
C ASP A 453 -19.54 19.63 16.21
N TRP A 454 -19.60 18.72 15.24
CA TRP A 454 -18.94 18.88 13.94
C TRP A 454 -19.94 19.44 12.95
N ALA A 455 -19.73 20.67 12.52
CA ALA A 455 -20.60 21.35 11.56
C ALA A 455 -19.94 21.40 10.18
N ILE A 456 -20.71 21.02 9.16
CA ILE A 456 -20.39 21.29 7.76
C ILE A 456 -21.19 22.53 7.36
N PRO A 457 -20.55 23.59 6.83
CA PRO A 457 -21.29 24.71 6.27
C PRO A 457 -22.28 24.19 5.23
N SER A 458 -23.57 24.48 5.39
CA SER A 458 -24.55 24.21 4.34
C SER A 458 -24.26 25.12 3.13
N ASP A 459 -24.27 24.54 1.93
CA ASP A 459 -24.20 25.28 0.66
C ASP A 459 -25.30 26.35 0.51
#